data_AF-A0A4Q3LF87-F1
#
_entry.id   AF-A0A4Q3LF87-F1
#
_cell.length_a   1.000
_cell.length_b   1.000
_cell.length_c   1.000
_cell.angle_alpha   90.00
_cell.angle_beta   90.00
_cell.angle_gamma   90.00
#
_symmetry.space_group_name_H-M   'P 1'
#
loop_
_entity.id
_entity.type
_entity.pdbx_description
1 polymer ?
#
loop_
_entity_poly.entity_id
_entity_poly.type
_entity_poly.pdbx_seq_one_letter_code
_entity_poly.pdbx_strand_id
1 'polypeptide(L)'
;STALLQEMRRLVESRIDALPAPIRIVFMLRAVEELDVEEVAQLLQVPPATVRTRFFRARSALREALARDVDFAIEDAFGFAGERCDRIVRAVTAAIALDSNHRGS
;
A
#
# COMPACT_ATOMS: atom_id res chain seq x y z
N SER A 1 0.92 -6.75 21.92
CA SER A 1 0.05 -6.97 20.73
C SER A 1 -0.86 -5.79 20.37
N THR A 2 -1.25 -4.90 21.30
CA THR A 2 -2.16 -3.78 21.04
C THR A 2 -1.58 -2.67 20.14
N ALA A 3 -0.29 -2.36 20.26
CA ALA A 3 0.36 -1.30 19.48
C ALA A 3 0.34 -1.56 17.96
N LEU A 4 0.58 -2.80 17.53
CA LEU A 4 0.52 -3.19 16.12
C LEU A 4 -0.89 -3.04 15.55
N LEU A 5 -1.90 -3.50 16.28
CA LEU A 5 -3.31 -3.36 15.87
C LEU A 5 -3.70 -1.88 15.75
N GLN A 6 -3.20 -1.03 16.65
CA GLN A 6 -3.43 0.41 16.60
C GLN A 6 -2.75 1.07 15.41
N GLU A 7 -1.55 0.62 15.02
CA GLU A 7 -0.87 1.08 13.80
C GLU A 7 -1.63 0.66 12.54
N MET A 8 -2.00 -0.62 12.45
CA MET A 8 -2.80 -1.13 11.33
C MET A 8 -4.14 -0.39 11.21
N ARG A 9 -4.80 -0.12 12.34
CA ARG A 9 -6.03 0.67 12.37
C ARG A 9 -5.80 2.08 11.82
N ARG A 10 -4.78 2.80 12.31
CA ARG A 10 -4.44 4.15 11.83
C ARG A 10 -4.14 4.16 10.33
N LEU A 11 -3.44 3.14 9.83
CA LEU A 11 -3.17 3.00 8.40
C LEU A 11 -4.48 2.87 7.61
N VAL A 12 -5.36 1.94 8.01
CA VAL A 12 -6.66 1.73 7.35
C VAL A 12 -7.52 3.00 7.40
N GLU A 13 -7.63 3.66 8.55
CA GLU A 13 -8.36 4.92 8.70
C GLU A 13 -7.81 6.00 7.75
N SER A 14 -6.49 6.19 7.71
CA SER A 14 -5.86 7.18 6.83
C SER A 14 -6.11 6.91 5.34
N ARG A 15 -6.18 5.64 4.94
CA ARG A 15 -6.47 5.25 3.54
C ARG A 15 -7.93 5.38 3.19
N ILE A 16 -8.84 5.14 4.13
CA ILE A 16 -10.27 5.45 3.96
C ILE A 16 -10.46 6.96 3.81
N ASP A 17 -9.80 7.77 4.66
CA ASP A 17 -9.88 9.23 4.61
C ASP A 17 -9.33 9.81 3.30
N ALA A 18 -8.30 9.18 2.72
CA ALA A 18 -7.74 9.59 1.43
C ALA A 18 -8.64 9.27 0.22
N LEU A 19 -9.70 8.47 0.37
CA LEU A 19 -10.62 8.18 -0.73
C LEU A 19 -11.36 9.46 -1.18
N PRO A 20 -11.57 9.66 -2.50
CA PRO A 20 -12.42 10.73 -3.00
C PRO A 20 -13.81 10.71 -2.36
N ALA A 21 -14.30 11.88 -1.94
CA ALA A 21 -15.53 12.01 -1.15
C ALA A 21 -16.73 11.20 -1.69
N PRO A 22 -17.04 11.18 -3.00
CA PRO A 22 -18.20 10.43 -3.51
C PRO A 22 -18.13 8.91 -3.27
N ILE A 23 -16.93 8.33 -3.32
CA ILE A 23 -16.74 6.89 -3.11
C ILE A 23 -16.46 6.57 -1.63
N ARG A 24 -15.85 7.50 -0.88
CA ARG A 24 -15.64 7.41 0.57
C ARG A 24 -16.97 7.34 1.32
N ILE A 25 -17.92 8.23 1.00
CA ILE A 25 -19.24 8.25 1.64
C ILE A 25 -19.97 6.92 1.42
N VAL A 26 -19.97 6.41 0.19
CA VAL A 26 -20.59 5.12 -0.12
C VAL A 26 -19.88 3.96 0.60
N PHE A 27 -18.57 4.01 0.75
CA PHE A 27 -17.82 3.03 1.52
C PHE A 27 -18.22 3.04 2.99
N MET A 28 -18.25 4.20 3.64
CA MET A 28 -18.65 4.33 5.04
C MET A 28 -20.04 3.75 5.27
N LEU A 29 -21.02 4.16 4.47
CA LEU A 29 -22.40 3.70 4.63
C LEU A 29 -22.56 2.19 4.42
N ARG A 30 -21.82 1.61 3.45
CA ARG A 30 -21.98 0.19 3.09
C ARG A 30 -21.13 -0.78 3.91
N ALA A 31 -19.92 -0.36 4.32
CA ALA A 31 -18.94 -1.25 4.95
C ALA A 31 -18.76 -0.97 6.44
N VAL A 32 -19.10 0.23 6.93
CA VAL A 32 -18.98 0.61 8.34
C VAL A 32 -20.35 0.66 9.00
N GLU A 33 -21.32 1.33 8.36
CA GLU A 33 -22.70 1.40 8.86
C GLU A 33 -23.57 0.23 8.40
N GLU A 34 -23.03 -0.68 7.57
CA GLU A 34 -23.67 -1.90 7.07
C GLU A 34 -25.03 -1.71 6.36
N LEU A 35 -25.35 -0.49 5.91
CA LEU A 35 -26.58 -0.20 5.18
C LEU A 35 -26.64 -0.95 3.86
N ASP A 36 -27.83 -1.30 3.40
CA ASP A 36 -28.05 -1.95 2.13
C ASP A 36 -27.86 -1.00 0.92
N VAL A 37 -27.93 -1.53 -0.32
CA VAL A 37 -27.72 -0.69 -1.51
C VAL A 37 -28.88 0.30 -1.72
N GLU A 38 -30.10 -0.11 -1.39
CA GLU A 38 -31.31 0.68 -1.59
C GLU A 38 -31.41 1.80 -0.55
N GLU A 39 -31.09 1.51 0.72
CA GLU A 39 -30.99 2.51 1.80
C GLU A 39 -29.98 3.61 1.44
N VAL A 40 -28.80 3.23 0.95
CA VAL A 40 -27.77 4.19 0.54
C VAL A 40 -28.19 4.98 -0.71
N ALA A 41 -28.86 4.34 -1.66
CA ALA A 41 -29.38 5.00 -2.85
C ALA A 41 -30.41 6.07 -2.49
N GLN A 42 -31.32 5.77 -1.56
CA GLN A 42 -32.31 6.70 -1.03
C GLN A 42 -31.63 7.84 -0.24
N LEU A 43 -30.70 7.53 0.66
CA LEU A 43 -30.02 8.54 1.47
C LEU A 43 -29.22 9.54 0.62
N LEU A 44 -28.57 9.06 -0.43
CA LEU A 44 -27.71 9.88 -1.30
C LEU A 44 -28.44 10.42 -2.53
N GLN A 45 -29.71 10.07 -2.73
CA GLN A 45 -30.52 10.46 -3.89
C GLN A 45 -29.83 10.13 -5.23
N VAL A 46 -29.30 8.90 -5.35
CA VAL A 46 -28.64 8.39 -6.55
C VAL A 46 -29.19 7.02 -6.94
N PRO A 47 -29.06 6.59 -8.21
CA PRO A 47 -29.47 5.24 -8.60
C PRO A 47 -28.72 4.14 -7.83
N PRO A 48 -29.38 3.00 -7.51
CA PRO A 48 -28.73 1.84 -6.89
C PRO A 48 -27.51 1.34 -7.66
N ALA A 49 -27.54 1.41 -9.00
CA ALA A 49 -26.40 1.08 -9.85
C ALA A 49 -25.17 1.97 -9.55
N THR A 50 -25.39 3.27 -9.31
CA THR A 50 -24.33 4.22 -8.95
C THR A 50 -23.71 3.86 -7.59
N VAL A 51 -24.53 3.45 -6.61
CA VAL A 51 -24.02 2.96 -5.31
C VAL A 51 -23.12 1.74 -5.51
N ARG A 52 -23.56 0.74 -6.28
CA ARG A 52 -22.76 -0.47 -6.57
C ARG A 52 -21.43 -0.12 -7.23
N THR A 53 -21.43 0.74 -8.25
CA THR A 53 -20.20 1.16 -8.94
C THR A 53 -19.29 1.98 -8.02
N ARG A 54 -19.82 2.91 -7.22
CA ARG A 54 -19.02 3.70 -6.26
C ARG A 54 -18.42 2.82 -5.18
N PHE A 55 -19.17 1.86 -4.64
CA PHE A 55 -18.68 0.93 -3.64
C PHE A 55 -17.57 0.01 -4.17
N PHE A 56 -17.76 -0.52 -5.38
CA PHE A 56 -16.71 -1.30 -6.06
C PHE A 56 -15.43 -0.48 -6.25
N ARG A 57 -15.55 0.76 -6.74
CA ARG A 57 -14.40 1.66 -6.91
C ARG A 57 -13.71 1.98 -5.59
N ALA A 58 -14.46 2.24 -4.52
CA ALA A 58 -13.91 2.46 -3.20
C ALA A 58 -13.09 1.27 -2.69
N ARG A 59 -13.66 0.05 -2.80
CA ARG A 59 -12.97 -1.19 -2.38
C ARG A 59 -11.70 -1.43 -3.19
N SER A 60 -11.76 -1.22 -4.50
CA SER A 60 -10.60 -1.36 -5.38
C SER A 60 -9.50 -0.37 -5.03
N ALA A 61 -9.84 0.92 -4.85
CA ALA A 61 -8.90 1.96 -4.49
C ALA A 61 -8.26 1.73 -3.11
N LEU A 62 -9.06 1.32 -2.11
CA LEU A 62 -8.57 1.03 -0.77
C LEU A 62 -7.62 -0.17 -0.78
N ARG A 63 -8.00 -1.26 -1.48
CA ARG A 63 -7.15 -2.45 -1.62
C ARG A 63 -5.82 -2.12 -2.29
N GLU A 64 -5.84 -1.32 -3.35
CA GLU A 64 -4.64 -0.92 -4.07
C GLU A 64 -3.72 -0.02 -3.22
N ALA A 65 -4.30 0.91 -2.46
CA ALA A 65 -3.54 1.76 -1.56
C ALA A 65 -2.88 0.96 -0.44
N LEU A 66 -3.61 0.05 0.21
CA LEU A 66 -3.06 -0.80 1.26
C LEU A 66 -2.02 -1.80 0.74
N ALA A 67 -2.22 -2.35 -0.47
CA ALA A 67 -1.21 -3.21 -1.09
C ALA A 67 0.11 -2.46 -1.28
N ARG A 68 0.07 -1.24 -1.81
CA ARG A 68 1.27 -0.39 -1.92
C ARG A 68 1.93 -0.12 -0.57
N ASP A 69 1.15 0.18 0.47
CA ASP A 69 1.71 0.43 1.81
C ASP A 69 2.45 -0.78 2.35
N VAL A 70 1.90 -1.98 2.13
CA VAL A 70 2.54 -3.24 2.50
C VAL A 70 3.78 -3.48 1.65
N ASP A 71 3.72 -3.25 0.34
CA ASP A 71 4.88 -3.39 -0.55
C ASP A 71 6.04 -2.48 -0.09
N PHE A 72 5.75 -1.21 0.21
CA PHE A 72 6.74 -0.28 0.76
C PHE A 72 7.28 -0.73 2.13
N ALA A 73 6.41 -1.23 3.01
CA ALA A 73 6.85 -1.73 4.31
C ALA A 73 7.73 -2.99 4.20
N ILE A 74 7.48 -3.85 3.20
CA ILE A 74 8.32 -5.01 2.90
C ILE A 74 9.67 -4.54 2.36
N GLU A 75 9.70 -3.59 1.42
CA GLU A 75 10.94 -3.02 0.89
C GLU A 75 11.79 -2.38 1.99
N ASP A 76 11.18 -1.65 2.92
CA ASP A 76 11.85 -1.05 4.07
C ASP A 76 12.37 -2.11 5.05
N ALA A 77 11.51 -3.05 5.48
CA ALA A 77 11.85 -4.09 6.45
C ALA A 77 12.91 -5.08 5.94
N PHE A 78 12.90 -5.37 4.64
CA PHE A 78 13.85 -6.26 3.97
C PHE A 78 14.87 -5.52 3.12
N GLY A 79 15.03 -4.21 3.33
CA GLY A 79 16.01 -3.33 2.71
C GLY A 79 17.47 -3.64 3.10
N PHE A 80 17.85 -4.91 2.98
CA PHE A 80 19.19 -5.47 3.21
C PHE A 80 20.09 -5.41 1.97
N ALA A 81 19.70 -4.69 0.90
CA ALA A 81 20.38 -4.75 -0.40
C ALA A 81 21.12 -3.46 -0.83
N GLY A 82 21.36 -2.51 0.08
CA GLY A 82 22.29 -1.40 -0.16
C GLY A 82 23.68 -1.74 0.36
N GLU A 83 23.87 -1.71 1.67
CA GLU A 83 25.19 -1.86 2.31
C GLU A 83 25.88 -3.20 2.02
N ARG A 84 25.11 -4.29 1.85
CA ARG A 84 25.65 -5.63 1.54
C ARG A 84 26.08 -5.74 0.08
N CYS A 85 25.29 -5.22 -0.85
CA CYS A 85 25.67 -5.13 -2.27
C CYS A 85 26.91 -4.25 -2.41
N ASP A 86 26.94 -3.09 -1.75
CA ASP A 86 28.10 -2.19 -1.77
C ASP A 86 29.35 -2.84 -1.18
N ARG A 87 29.22 -3.68 -0.16
CA ARG A 87 30.35 -4.44 0.41
C ARG A 87 30.87 -5.49 -0.59
N ILE A 88 29.98 -6.23 -1.24
CA ILE A 88 30.36 -7.25 -2.23
C ILE A 88 30.98 -6.59 -3.47
N VAL A 89 30.36 -5.53 -4.00
CA VAL A 89 30.88 -4.76 -5.13
C VAL A 89 32.28 -4.23 -4.80
N ARG A 90 32.46 -3.59 -3.64
CA ARG A 90 33.79 -3.11 -3.20
C ARG A 90 34.82 -4.25 -3.11
N ALA A 91 34.44 -5.40 -2.57
CA ALA A 91 35.34 -6.55 -2.48
C ALA A 91 35.74 -7.10 -3.86
N VAL A 92 34.79 -7.22 -4.79
CA VAL A 92 35.05 -7.73 -6.15
C VAL A 92 35.89 -6.75 -6.97
N THR A 93 35.58 -5.45 -6.93
CA THR A 93 36.36 -4.42 -7.63
C THR A 93 37.80 -4.36 -7.11
N ALA A 94 38.00 -4.49 -5.79
CA ALA A 94 39.33 -4.56 -5.19
C ALA A 94 40.10 -5.82 -5.63
N ALA A 95 39.45 -6.99 -5.66
CA ALA A 95 40.08 -8.23 -6.11
C ALA A 95 40.51 -8.16 -7.59
N ILE A 96 39.67 -7.62 -8.46
CA ILE A 96 39.97 -7.46 -9.89
C ILE A 96 41.14 -6.47 -10.11
N ALA A 97 41.20 -5.39 -9.34
CA ALA A 97 42.29 -4.42 -9.40
C ALA A 97 43.66 -5.03 -9.00
N LEU A 98 43.67 -5.97 -8.05
CA LEU A 98 44.89 -6.66 -7.62
C LEU A 98 45.36 -7.73 -8.63
N ASP A 99 44.41 -8.40 -9.30
CA ASP A 99 44.67 -9.45 -10.29
C ASP A 99 45.12 -8.88 -11.66
N SER A 100 44.60 -7.70 -12.03
CA SER A 100 45.06 -6.97 -13.22
C SER A 100 46.50 -6.45 -13.10
N ASN A 101 46.98 -6.18 -11.88
CA ASN A 101 48.35 -5.73 -11.63
C ASN A 101 49.40 -6.86 -11.70
N HIS A 102 48.97 -8.14 -11.68
CA HIS A 102 49.86 -9.31 -11.75
C HIS A 102 49.98 -9.92 -13.16
N ARG A 103 49.12 -9.53 -14.12
CA ARG A 103 49.16 -10.04 -15.51
C ARG A 103 49.88 -9.13 -16.51
N GLY A 104 50.43 -8.00 -16.05
CA GLY A 104 51.15 -7.02 -16.87
C GLY A 104 52.67 -6.95 -16.63
N SER A 105 53.26 -7.91 -15.90
CA SER A 105 54.71 -7.98 -15.67
C SER A 105 55.30 -9.29 -16.18
#